data_AF-A0A5J4Q4H4-F1
#
_entry.id   AF-A0A5J4Q4H4-F1
#
_cell.length_a   1.000
_cell.length_b   1.000
_cell.length_c   1.000
_cell.angle_alpha   90.00
_cell.angle_beta   90.00
_cell.angle_gamma   90.00
#
_symmetry.space_group_name_H-M   'P 1'
#
loop_
_entity.id
_entity.type
_entity.pdbx_description
1 polymer ?
#
loop_
_entity_poly.entity_id
_entity_poly.type
_entity_poly.pdbx_seq_one_letter_code
_entity_poly.pdbx_strand_id
1 'polypeptide(L)'
;IIYFRETLTRARFEELNADLFRGTLRPIEQVLKDATLKKSDIDEVVLVGGSSRIPKVQSLVKDFFDEKELAKGINPDEAVAYGAAIQA
;
A
#
# COMPACT_ATOMS: atom_id res chain seq x y z
N ILE A 1 7.08 32.63 25.28
CA ILE A 1 6.54 31.34 24.79
C ILE A 1 6.61 31.40 23.27
N ILE A 2 7.39 30.54 22.63
CA ILE A 2 7.48 30.49 21.17
C ILE A 2 6.43 29.48 20.70
N TYR A 3 5.51 29.92 19.85
CA TYR A 3 4.51 29.06 19.21
C TYR A 3 4.95 28.78 17.78
N PHE A 4 4.95 27.51 17.39
CA PHE A 4 5.21 27.09 16.01
C PHE A 4 3.91 26.62 15.36
N ARG A 5 3.58 27.19 14.20
CA ARG A 5 2.39 26.83 13.42
C ARG A 5 2.77 26.82 11.94
N GLU A 6 2.66 25.66 11.32
CA GLU A 6 2.89 25.46 9.89
C GLU A 6 1.77 24.60 9.29
N THR A 7 1.60 24.70 7.97
CA THR A 7 0.63 23.87 7.22
C THR A 7 1.36 22.85 6.37
N LEU A 8 1.14 21.56 6.61
CA LEU A 8 1.63 20.49 5.77
C LEU A 8 0.57 20.09 4.75
N THR A 9 0.83 20.38 3.46
CA THR A 9 -0.05 19.93 2.38
C THR A 9 0.19 18.47 2.05
N ARG A 10 -0.81 17.79 1.46
CA ARG A 10 -0.65 16.42 0.95
C ARG A 10 0.50 16.33 -0.05
N ALA A 11 0.58 17.27 -0.99
CA ALA A 11 1.64 17.30 -2.00
C ALA A 11 3.03 17.35 -1.35
N ARG A 12 3.20 18.19 -0.31
CA ARG A 12 4.47 18.26 0.43
C ARG A 12 4.77 16.98 1.21
N PHE A 13 3.76 16.38 1.84
CA PHE A 13 3.91 15.08 2.50
C PHE A 13 4.33 13.98 1.51
N GLU A 14 3.72 13.93 0.34
CA GLU A 14 4.06 12.96 -0.70
C GLU A 14 5.44 13.18 -1.29
N GLU A 15 5.84 14.45 -1.50
CA GLU A 15 7.17 14.81 -1.95
C GLU A 15 8.24 14.38 -0.94
N LEU A 16 8.03 14.66 0.36
CA LEU A 16 8.95 14.30 1.43
C LEU A 16 9.15 12.78 1.60
N ASN A 17 8.19 11.96 1.15
CA ASN A 17 8.21 10.50 1.27
C ASN A 17 8.31 9.79 -0.09
N ALA A 18 8.63 10.52 -1.16
CA ALA A 18 8.53 10.01 -2.52
C ALA A 18 9.45 8.81 -2.80
N ASP A 19 10.60 8.75 -2.14
CA ASP A 19 11.54 7.64 -2.18
C ASP A 19 11.03 6.42 -1.40
N LEU A 20 10.50 6.63 -0.20
CA LEU A 20 9.92 5.58 0.64
C LEU A 20 8.72 4.93 -0.05
N PHE A 21 7.83 5.74 -0.64
CA PHE A 21 6.65 5.23 -1.35
C PHE A 21 7.02 4.44 -2.62
N ARG A 22 8.03 4.86 -3.37
CA ARG A 22 8.54 4.06 -4.51
C ARG A 22 9.25 2.80 -4.05
N GLY A 23 9.92 2.87 -2.90
CA GLY A 23 10.64 1.76 -2.30
C GLY A 23 9.77 0.53 -2.02
N THR A 24 8.45 0.73 -1.81
CA THR A 24 7.48 -0.36 -1.55
C THR A 24 7.21 -1.26 -2.76
N LEU A 25 7.52 -0.80 -3.98
CA LEU A 25 7.33 -1.61 -5.20
C LEU A 25 8.42 -2.68 -5.36
N ARG A 26 9.63 -2.45 -4.83
CA ARG A 26 10.76 -3.39 -4.97
C ARG A 26 10.46 -4.76 -4.34
N PRO A 27 9.95 -4.85 -3.09
CA PRO A 27 9.54 -6.14 -2.53
C PRO A 27 8.45 -6.84 -3.35
N ILE A 28 7.50 -6.10 -3.93
CA ILE A 28 6.43 -6.68 -4.76
C ILE A 28 7.03 -7.32 -6.02
N GLU A 29 7.92 -6.61 -6.71
CA GLU A 29 8.64 -7.15 -7.87
C GLU A 29 9.47 -8.39 -7.52
N GLN A 30 10.12 -8.39 -6.35
CA GLN A 30 10.92 -9.52 -5.90
C GLN A 30 10.05 -10.76 -5.66
N VAL A 31 8.92 -10.60 -4.96
CA VAL A 31 8.00 -11.71 -4.68
C VAL A 31 7.41 -12.29 -5.96
N LEU A 32 7.06 -11.46 -6.95
CA LEU A 32 6.61 -11.94 -8.25
C LEU A 32 7.67 -12.76 -8.97
N LYS A 33 8.94 -12.32 -8.93
CA LYS A 33 10.07 -13.07 -9.51
C LYS A 33 10.28 -14.40 -8.79
N ASP A 34 10.28 -14.39 -7.47
CA ASP A 34 10.49 -15.59 -6.65
C ASP A 34 9.37 -16.61 -6.86
N ALA A 35 8.12 -16.15 -7.02
CA ALA A 35 6.96 -16.98 -7.34
C ALA A 35 6.88 -17.39 -8.82
N THR A 36 7.76 -16.86 -9.70
CA THR A 36 7.69 -17.03 -11.16
C THR A 36 6.33 -16.62 -11.75
N LEU A 37 5.72 -15.57 -11.18
CA LEU A 37 4.42 -15.04 -11.61
C LEU A 37 4.57 -13.70 -12.31
N LYS A 38 3.70 -13.45 -13.28
CA LYS A 38 3.51 -12.13 -13.89
C LYS A 38 2.45 -11.36 -13.10
N LYS A 39 2.44 -10.04 -13.27
CA LYS A 39 1.39 -9.17 -12.72
C LYS A 39 -0.02 -9.59 -13.11
N SER A 40 -0.18 -10.08 -14.34
CA SER A 40 -1.43 -10.61 -14.90
C SER A 40 -1.95 -11.85 -14.18
N ASP A 41 -1.07 -12.58 -13.51
CA ASP A 41 -1.38 -13.86 -12.87
C ASP A 41 -1.89 -13.64 -11.44
N ILE A 42 -1.90 -12.39 -10.96
CA ILE A 42 -2.43 -12.03 -9.65
C ILE A 42 -3.92 -11.75 -9.78
N ASP A 43 -4.76 -12.56 -9.14
CA ASP A 43 -6.23 -12.42 -9.20
C ASP A 43 -6.76 -11.27 -8.34
N GLU A 44 -6.22 -11.07 -7.14
CA GLU A 44 -6.65 -10.02 -6.23
C GLU A 44 -5.47 -9.39 -5.49
N VAL A 45 -5.58 -8.09 -5.20
CA VAL A 45 -4.61 -7.36 -4.37
C VAL A 45 -5.34 -6.84 -3.14
N VAL A 46 -5.00 -7.41 -1.98
CA VAL A 46 -5.54 -7.00 -0.69
C VAL A 46 -4.54 -6.10 0.01
N LEU A 47 -4.97 -4.89 0.36
CA LEU A 47 -4.18 -3.95 1.14
C LEU A 47 -4.36 -4.20 2.64
N VAL A 48 -3.26 -4.30 3.37
CA VAL A 48 -3.25 -4.57 4.81
C VAL A 48 -2.34 -3.57 5.52
N GLY A 49 -2.74 -3.14 6.72
CA GLY A 49 -2.05 -2.17 7.57
C GLY A 49 -2.39 -0.71 7.28
N GLY A 50 -2.36 0.14 8.31
CA GLY A 50 -2.87 1.52 8.25
C GLY A 50 -2.18 2.42 7.21
N SER A 51 -0.89 2.23 6.93
CA SER A 51 -0.17 2.99 5.89
C SER A 51 -0.70 2.72 4.48
N SER A 52 -1.40 1.62 4.25
CA SER A 52 -2.07 1.35 2.97
C SER A 52 -3.27 2.27 2.70
N ARG A 53 -3.72 3.05 3.69
CA ARG A 53 -4.75 4.10 3.53
C ARG A 53 -4.20 5.36 2.85
N ILE A 54 -2.88 5.49 2.69
CA ILE A 54 -2.25 6.65 2.05
C ILE A 54 -2.63 6.63 0.55
N PRO A 55 -3.29 7.68 0.01
CA PRO A 55 -3.74 7.69 -1.39
C PRO A 55 -2.61 7.46 -2.41
N LYS A 56 -1.41 8.00 -2.13
CA LYS A 56 -0.25 7.82 -3.01
C LYS A 56 0.23 6.37 -3.09
N VAL A 57 0.17 5.64 -1.98
CA VAL A 57 0.53 4.20 -1.95
C VAL A 57 -0.48 3.39 -2.76
N GLN A 58 -1.78 3.67 -2.58
CA GLN A 58 -2.84 2.99 -3.34
C GLN A 58 -2.70 3.23 -4.84
N SER A 59 -2.44 4.48 -5.25
CA SER A 59 -2.17 4.81 -6.66
C SER A 59 -0.95 4.07 -7.17
N LEU A 60 0.19 4.09 -6.48
CA LEU A 60 1.39 3.38 -6.94
C LEU A 60 1.18 1.88 -7.11
N VAL A 61 0.45 1.24 -6.20
CA VAL A 61 0.13 -0.19 -6.30
C VAL A 61 -0.84 -0.46 -7.45
N LYS A 62 -1.86 0.39 -7.63
CA LYS A 62 -2.82 0.30 -8.73
C LYS A 62 -2.14 0.47 -10.09
N ASP A 63 -1.29 1.48 -10.23
CA ASP A 63 -0.47 1.72 -11.42
C ASP A 63 0.48 0.53 -11.68
N PHE A 64 1.05 -0.04 -10.62
CA PHE A 64 1.94 -1.20 -10.74
C PHE A 64 1.23 -2.44 -11.27
N PHE A 65 -0.03 -2.66 -10.90
CA PHE A 65 -0.86 -3.76 -11.39
C PHE A 65 -1.78 -3.35 -12.56
N ASP A 66 -1.34 -2.42 -13.41
CA ASP A 66 -2.02 -2.05 -14.66
C ASP A 66 -3.48 -1.58 -14.45
N GLU A 67 -3.67 -0.66 -13.50
CA GLU A 67 -4.96 -0.05 -13.13
C GLU A 67 -5.98 -1.01 -12.51
N LYS A 68 -5.54 -2.20 -12.08
CA LYS A 68 -6.39 -3.19 -11.40
C LYS A 68 -7.05 -2.61 -10.15
N GLU A 69 -8.34 -2.95 -9.95
CA GLU A 69 -9.03 -2.59 -8.71
C GLU A 69 -8.46 -3.32 -7.50
N LEU A 70 -8.13 -2.56 -6.46
CA LEU A 70 -7.66 -3.10 -5.19
C LEU A 70 -8.85 -3.50 -4.33
N ALA A 71 -8.74 -4.61 -3.61
CA ALA A 71 -9.83 -5.13 -2.78
C ALA A 71 -10.13 -4.14 -1.63
N LYS A 72 -11.39 -3.68 -1.55
CA LYS A 72 -11.87 -2.72 -0.54
C LYS A 72 -12.76 -3.34 0.54
N GLY A 73 -13.06 -4.63 0.44
CA GLY A 73 -14.04 -5.33 1.30
C GLY A 73 -13.53 -5.72 2.69
N ILE A 74 -12.24 -5.49 2.98
CA ILE A 74 -11.61 -5.92 4.23
C ILE A 74 -10.99 -4.69 4.90
N ASN A 75 -11.28 -4.48 6.19
CA ASN A 75 -10.63 -3.43 6.96
C ASN A 75 -9.13 -3.77 7.09
N PRO A 76 -8.21 -2.96 6.52
CA PRO A 76 -6.78 -3.30 6.46
C PRO A 76 -6.13 -3.46 7.82
N ASP A 77 -6.69 -2.84 8.87
CA ASP A 77 -6.15 -2.91 10.24
C ASP A 77 -6.66 -4.14 11.01
N GLU A 78 -7.72 -4.79 10.53
CA GLU A 78 -8.36 -5.95 11.19
C GLU A 78 -8.18 -7.25 10.39
N ALA A 79 -7.80 -7.15 9.11
CA ALA A 79 -7.64 -8.28 8.19
C ALA A 79 -6.79 -9.42 8.78
N VAL A 80 -5.67 -9.08 9.40
CA VAL A 80 -4.73 -10.05 9.99
C VAL A 80 -5.34 -10.74 11.21
N ALA A 81 -5.95 -9.97 12.11
CA ALA A 81 -6.56 -10.51 13.33
C ALA A 81 -7.76 -11.42 12.99
N TYR A 82 -8.56 -11.03 11.99
CA TYR A 82 -9.68 -11.83 11.52
C TYR A 82 -9.22 -13.15 10.90
N GLY A 83 -8.20 -13.13 10.04
CA GLY A 83 -7.62 -14.34 9.47
C GLY A 83 -7.03 -15.28 10.53
N ALA A 84 -6.34 -14.72 11.54
CA ALA A 84 -5.81 -15.49 12.65
C ALA A 84 -6.93 -16.15 13.48
N ALA A 85 -8.04 -15.45 13.73
CA ALA A 85 -9.17 -15.98 14.49
C ALA A 85 -9.94 -17.09 13.76
N ILE A 86 -9.98 -17.08 12.42
CA ILE A 86 -10.57 -18.17 11.62
C ILE A 86 -9.73 -19.44 11.69
N GLN A 87 -8.40 -19.29 11.73
CA GLN A 87 -7.46 -20.40 11.73
C GLN A 87 -7.24 -21.01 13.14
N ALA A 88 -7.69 -20.31 14.20
CA ALA A 88 -7.46 -20.65 15.61
C ALA A 88 -8.22 -21.88 16.11
#